data_AF-A0A2T5JD23-F1
#
_entry.id   AF-A0A2T5JD23-F1
#
_cell.length_a   1.000
_cell.length_b   1.000
_cell.length_c   1.000
_cell.angle_alpha   90.00
_cell.angle_beta   90.00
_cell.angle_gamma   90.00
#
_symmetry.space_group_name_H-M   'P 1'
#
loop_
_entity.id
_entity.type
_entity.pdbx_description
1 polymer ?
#
loop_
_entity_poly.entity_id
_entity_poly.type
_entity_poly.pdbx_seq_one_letter_code
_entity_poly.pdbx_strand_id
1 'polypeptide(L)'
;MYPLDFLYYHITYWFEQHPEKLTWSTPQQRAAYALGLVILCWGWVLDSYLVSKHVLEANVSRITFLAVGLAIMYLLQYIYIDKGRYAALASGGGFKISKNTGVVVTFVFLFLSFLLPFITLPLFYKFGSARLH
;
A
#
# COMPACT_ATOMS: atom_id res chain seq x y z
N MET A 1 -11.67 6.57 -11.24
CA MET A 1 -11.27 6.73 -9.83
C MET A 1 -10.52 5.47 -9.43
N TYR A 2 -9.30 5.59 -8.90
CA TYR A 2 -8.42 4.44 -8.71
C TYR A 2 -8.49 3.92 -7.27
N PRO A 3 -8.27 2.62 -7.01
CA PRO A 3 -8.24 2.07 -5.64
C PRO A 3 -7.24 2.78 -4.74
N LEU A 4 -6.09 3.21 -5.29
CA LEU A 4 -5.10 3.99 -4.56
C LEU A 4 -5.64 5.35 -4.08
N ASP A 5 -6.53 5.99 -4.85
CA ASP A 5 -7.18 7.25 -4.44
C ASP A 5 -8.06 7.03 -3.22
N PHE A 6 -8.75 5.89 -3.17
CA PHE A 6 -9.59 5.50 -2.04
C PHE A 6 -8.77 5.28 -0.78
N LEU A 7 -7.69 4.51 -0.90
CA LEU A 7 -6.80 4.22 0.22
C LEU A 7 -6.14 5.51 0.74
N TYR A 8 -5.57 6.32 -0.17
CA TYR A 8 -4.90 7.56 0.20
C TYR A 8 -5.85 8.53 0.90
N TYR A 9 -7.05 8.73 0.36
CA TYR A 9 -8.04 9.64 0.94
C TYR A 9 -8.45 9.23 2.35
N HIS A 10 -8.79 7.96 2.57
CA HIS A 10 -9.25 7.50 3.89
C HIS A 10 -8.12 7.38 4.91
N ILE A 11 -6.90 7.05 4.50
CA ILE A 11 -5.73 7.09 5.39
C ILE A 11 -5.41 8.54 5.80
N THR A 12 -5.47 9.47 4.84
CA THR A 12 -5.29 10.91 5.14
C THR A 12 -6.34 11.36 6.15
N TYR A 13 -7.60 11.02 5.93
CA TYR A 13 -8.68 11.34 6.86
C TYR A 13 -8.46 10.72 8.25
N TRP A 14 -7.97 9.48 8.34
CA TRP A 14 -7.63 8.87 9.64
C TRP A 14 -6.55 9.67 10.38
N PHE A 15 -5.51 10.14 9.68
CA PHE A 15 -4.48 11.00 10.29
C PHE A 15 -4.98 12.40 10.66
N GLU A 16 -5.96 12.95 9.92
CA GLU A 16 -6.63 14.21 10.28
C GLU A 16 -7.40 14.09 11.60
N GLN A 17 -8.00 12.92 11.88
CA GLN A 17 -8.71 12.64 13.12
C GLN A 17 -7.79 12.33 14.32
N HIS A 18 -6.51 12.02 14.08
CA HIS A 18 -5.53 11.66 15.11
C HIS A 18 -4.25 12.52 15.01
N PRO A 19 -4.37 13.85 15.17
CA PRO A 19 -3.25 14.76 15.02
C PRO A 19 -2.10 14.47 16.00
N GLU A 20 -2.41 13.94 17.18
CA GLU A 20 -1.50 13.66 18.29
C GLU A 20 -0.49 12.54 18.02
N LYS A 21 -0.76 11.62 17.08
CA LYS A 21 0.04 10.41 16.94
C LYS A 21 1.37 10.60 16.20
N LEU A 22 1.53 11.64 15.38
CA LEU A 22 2.73 11.85 14.55
C LEU A 22 2.98 13.32 14.13
N THR A 23 3.26 14.24 15.05
CA THR A 23 3.28 15.70 14.77
C THR A 23 4.32 16.22 13.76
N TRP A 24 5.25 15.38 13.30
CA TRP A 24 6.40 15.78 12.46
C TRP A 24 6.07 16.06 10.99
N SER A 25 4.87 15.75 10.50
CA SER A 25 4.47 15.95 9.09
C SER A 25 2.98 16.21 8.95
N THR A 26 2.53 16.66 7.76
CA THR A 26 1.10 16.85 7.47
C THR A 26 0.38 15.51 7.35
N PRO A 27 -0.95 15.43 7.60
CA PRO A 27 -1.72 14.19 7.44
C PRO A 27 -1.56 13.51 6.07
N GLN A 28 -1.47 14.33 5.01
CA GLN A 28 -1.25 13.87 3.64
C GLN A 28 0.13 13.21 3.48
N GLN A 29 1.18 13.85 3.99
CA GLN A 29 2.53 13.27 3.98
C GLN A 29 2.57 11.95 4.76
N ARG A 30 1.95 11.89 5.95
CA ARG A 30 1.83 10.67 6.74
C ARG A 30 1.13 9.55 5.97
N ALA A 31 0.06 9.87 5.25
CA ALA A 31 -0.65 8.91 4.40
C ALA A 31 0.23 8.38 3.26
N ALA A 32 0.98 9.25 2.58
CA ALA A 32 1.95 8.86 1.56
C ALA A 32 3.02 7.91 2.13
N TYR A 33 3.57 8.22 3.31
CA TYR A 33 4.55 7.36 3.98
C TYR A 33 3.95 6.00 4.39
N ALA A 34 2.76 5.99 5.00
CA ALA A 34 2.08 4.77 5.40
C ALA A 34 1.81 3.84 4.21
N LEU A 35 1.29 4.39 3.10
CA LEU A 35 1.08 3.62 1.88
C LEU A 35 2.38 3.15 1.24
N GLY A 36 3.40 3.99 1.20
CA GLY A 36 4.72 3.61 0.70
C GLY A 36 5.33 2.45 1.50
N LEU A 37 5.19 2.48 2.84
CA LEU A 37 5.63 1.39 3.72
C LEU A 37 4.85 0.10 3.46
N VAL A 38 3.53 0.18 3.29
CA VAL A 38 2.71 -0.99 2.95
C VAL A 38 3.18 -1.61 1.63
N ILE A 39 3.38 -0.81 0.59
CA ILE A 39 3.83 -1.29 -0.73
C ILE A 39 5.23 -1.92 -0.63
N LEU A 40 6.13 -1.30 0.14
CA LEU A 40 7.48 -1.83 0.37
C LEU A 40 7.44 -3.19 1.10
N CYS A 41 6.66 -3.31 2.17
CA CYS A 41 6.47 -4.57 2.89
C CYS A 41 5.91 -5.65 1.96
N TRP A 42 4.96 -5.29 1.10
CA TRP A 42 4.41 -6.17 0.08
C TRP A 42 5.46 -6.68 -0.91
N GLY A 43 6.29 -5.78 -1.44
CA GLY A 43 7.39 -6.15 -2.32
C GLY A 43 8.37 -7.09 -1.65
N TRP A 44 8.67 -6.87 -0.36
CA TRP A 44 9.57 -7.73 0.40
C TRP A 44 9.01 -9.12 0.68
N VAL A 45 7.73 -9.23 1.02
CA VAL A 45 7.04 -10.52 1.19
C VAL A 45 7.04 -11.30 -0.12
N LEU A 46 6.78 -10.63 -1.25
CA LEU A 46 6.79 -11.25 -2.56
C LEU A 46 8.19 -11.75 -2.95
N ASP A 47 9.22 -10.93 -2.79
CA ASP A 47 10.62 -11.31 -3.06
C ASP A 47 11.03 -12.54 -2.25
N SER A 48 10.81 -12.49 -0.93
CA SER A 48 11.11 -13.60 -0.02
C SER A 48 10.40 -14.88 -0.43
N TYR A 49 9.13 -14.77 -0.85
CA TYR A 49 8.35 -15.90 -1.33
C TYR A 49 8.92 -16.48 -2.63
N LEU A 50 9.22 -15.64 -3.62
CA LEU A 50 9.73 -16.08 -4.92
C LEU A 50 11.09 -16.78 -4.80
N VAL A 51 11.97 -16.29 -3.91
CA VAL A 51 13.24 -16.94 -3.59
C VAL A 51 13.00 -18.29 -2.90
N SER A 52 12.06 -18.36 -1.95
CA SER A 52 11.71 -19.63 -1.27
C SER A 52 11.17 -20.71 -2.23
N LYS A 53 10.63 -20.30 -3.37
CA LYS A 53 10.13 -21.19 -4.43
C LYS A 53 11.12 -21.43 -5.56
N HIS A 54 12.36 -20.96 -5.42
CA HIS A 54 13.40 -21.05 -6.45
C HIS A 54 13.00 -20.43 -7.81
N VAL A 55 12.07 -19.46 -7.79
CA VAL A 55 11.72 -18.66 -8.98
C VAL A 55 12.76 -17.56 -9.19
N LEU A 56 13.30 -17.03 -8.11
CA LEU A 56 14.45 -16.11 -8.11
C LEU A 56 15.65 -16.79 -7.45
N GLU A 57 16.84 -16.51 -7.98
CA GLU A 57 18.09 -17.10 -7.49
C GLU A 57 18.58 -16.47 -6.17
N ALA A 58 18.24 -15.21 -5.93
CA ALA A 58 18.64 -14.47 -4.74
C ALA A 58 17.62 -13.38 -4.37
N ASN A 59 17.59 -13.01 -3.09
CA ASN A 59 16.80 -11.88 -2.62
C ASN A 59 17.32 -10.57 -3.21
N VAL A 60 16.41 -9.65 -3.51
CA VAL A 60 16.77 -8.28 -3.86
C VAL A 60 17.49 -7.63 -2.67
N SER A 61 18.54 -6.84 -2.96
CA SER A 61 19.33 -6.22 -1.90
C SER A 61 18.48 -5.29 -1.04
N ARG A 62 18.74 -5.26 0.28
CA ARG A 62 18.02 -4.38 1.22
C ARG A 62 18.15 -2.90 0.85
N ILE A 63 19.30 -2.51 0.29
CA ILE A 63 19.56 -1.15 -0.18
C ILE A 63 18.64 -0.82 -1.37
N THR A 64 18.48 -1.75 -2.30
CA THR A 64 17.56 -1.60 -3.44
C THR A 64 16.11 -1.44 -2.94
N PHE A 65 15.68 -2.26 -1.98
CA PHE A 65 14.35 -2.11 -1.37
C PHE A 65 14.15 -0.72 -0.77
N LEU A 66 15.10 -0.25 0.03
CA LEU A 66 15.04 1.09 0.63
C LEU A 66 14.96 2.18 -0.43
N ALA A 67 15.79 2.13 -1.48
CA ALA A 67 15.79 3.10 -2.56
C ALA A 67 14.45 3.14 -3.30
N VAL A 68 13.89 1.96 -3.64
CA VAL A 68 12.58 1.84 -4.29
C VAL A 68 11.46 2.35 -3.36
N GLY A 69 11.51 2.02 -2.07
CA GLY A 69 10.55 2.50 -1.09
C GLY A 69 10.51 4.01 -0.98
N LEU A 70 11.68 4.65 -0.88
CA LEU A 70 11.79 6.11 -0.85
C LEU A 70 11.26 6.73 -2.16
N ALA A 71 11.59 6.13 -3.31
CA ALA A 71 11.08 6.59 -4.59
C ALA A 71 9.54 6.49 -4.67
N ILE A 72 8.94 5.42 -4.16
CA ILE A 72 7.48 5.25 -4.10
C ILE A 72 6.85 6.29 -3.18
N MET A 73 7.41 6.51 -1.98
CA MET A 73 6.91 7.53 -1.05
C MET A 73 6.97 8.92 -1.67
N TYR A 74 8.08 9.27 -2.32
CA TYR A 74 8.23 10.53 -3.03
C TYR A 74 7.22 10.67 -4.17
N LEU A 75 7.02 9.60 -4.96
CA LEU A 75 6.04 9.60 -6.05
C LEU A 75 4.61 9.80 -5.53
N LEU A 76 4.25 9.17 -4.40
CA LEU A 76 2.94 9.36 -3.77
C LEU A 76 2.76 10.81 -3.30
N GLN A 77 3.76 11.41 -2.68
CA GLN A 77 3.72 12.82 -2.30
C GLN A 77 3.55 13.72 -3.52
N TYR A 78 4.34 13.50 -4.57
CA TYR A 78 4.25 14.26 -5.81
C TYR A 78 2.86 14.20 -6.44
N ILE A 79 2.27 13.00 -6.54
CA ILE A 79 0.97 12.81 -7.16
C ILE A 79 -0.16 13.41 -6.31
N TYR A 80 -0.15 13.19 -5.00
CA TYR A 80 -1.30 13.54 -4.16
C TYR A 80 -1.23 14.95 -3.58
N ILE A 81 -0.02 15.46 -3.32
CA ILE A 81 0.22 16.77 -2.73
C ILE A 81 0.58 17.77 -3.83
N ASP A 82 1.72 17.58 -4.51
CA ASP A 82 2.25 18.59 -5.45
C ASP A 82 1.36 18.76 -6.69
N LYS A 83 0.83 17.65 -7.23
CA LYS A 83 -0.14 17.67 -8.32
C LYS A 83 -1.58 17.95 -7.86
N GLY A 84 -1.81 18.13 -6.56
CA GLY A 84 -3.11 18.51 -6.01
C GLY A 84 -4.22 17.46 -6.16
N ARG A 85 -3.88 16.19 -6.42
CA ARG A 85 -4.88 15.12 -6.62
C ARG A 85 -5.74 14.90 -5.38
N TYR A 86 -5.18 15.03 -4.17
CA TYR A 86 -5.98 14.98 -2.94
C TYR A 86 -7.02 16.11 -2.87
N ALA A 87 -6.62 17.34 -3.23
CA ALA A 87 -7.53 18.48 -3.24
C ALA A 87 -8.69 18.26 -4.22
N ALA A 88 -8.40 17.72 -5.42
CA ALA A 88 -9.43 17.37 -6.41
C ALA A 88 -10.40 16.28 -5.89
N LEU A 89 -9.90 15.29 -5.15
CA LEU A 89 -10.74 14.25 -4.54
C LEU A 89 -11.62 14.82 -3.42
N ALA A 90 -11.07 15.72 -2.60
CA ALA A 90 -11.79 16.35 -1.51
C ALA A 90 -12.86 17.33 -1.99
N SER A 91 -12.58 18.12 -3.03
CA SER A 91 -13.53 19.10 -3.61
C SER A 91 -14.65 18.44 -4.41
N GLY A 92 -14.40 17.27 -5.01
CA GLY A 92 -15.38 16.51 -5.80
C GLY A 92 -16.47 15.82 -4.98
N GLY A 93 -16.62 16.13 -3.70
CA GLY A 93 -17.56 15.46 -2.79
C GLY A 93 -17.06 14.14 -2.21
N GLY A 94 -15.80 13.78 -2.45
CA GLY A 94 -15.19 12.55 -1.95
C GLY A 94 -15.86 11.28 -2.48
N PHE A 95 -15.84 10.23 -1.66
CA PHE A 95 -16.48 8.95 -1.97
C PHE A 95 -17.91 8.92 -1.41
N LYS A 96 -18.83 8.22 -2.10
CA LYS A 96 -20.26 8.06 -1.71
C LYS A 96 -20.49 7.29 -0.40
N ILE A 97 -19.45 6.95 0.32
CA ILE A 97 -19.51 6.20 1.58
C ILE A 97 -19.17 7.13 2.75
N SER A 98 -19.64 6.80 3.96
CA SER A 98 -19.23 7.54 5.14
C SER A 98 -17.70 7.46 5.31
N LYS A 99 -17.06 8.56 5.72
CA LYS A 99 -15.60 8.60 5.89
C LYS A 99 -15.11 7.56 6.89
N ASN A 100 -15.84 7.35 7.99
CA ASN A 100 -15.52 6.35 9.01
C ASN A 100 -15.64 4.93 8.45
N THR A 101 -16.69 4.63 7.68
CA THR A 101 -16.81 3.33 6.99
C THR A 101 -15.66 3.14 6.01
N GLY A 102 -15.28 4.17 5.25
CA GLY A 102 -14.17 4.08 4.31
C GLY A 102 -12.81 3.86 4.96
N VAL A 103 -12.58 4.42 6.15
CA VAL A 103 -11.40 4.11 6.98
C VAL A 103 -11.40 2.63 7.37
N VAL A 104 -12.50 2.11 7.90
CA VAL A 104 -12.62 0.69 8.29
C VAL A 104 -12.37 -0.22 7.09
N VAL A 105 -13.02 0.06 5.95
CA VAL A 105 -12.83 -0.69 4.70
C VAL A 105 -11.38 -0.63 4.26
N THR A 106 -10.71 0.52 4.39
CA THR A 106 -9.29 0.67 4.05
C THR A 106 -8.41 -0.20 4.92
N PHE A 107 -8.60 -0.19 6.25
CA PHE A 107 -7.80 -1.03 7.14
C PHE A 107 -8.08 -2.52 6.96
N VAL A 108 -9.34 -2.92 6.76
CA VAL A 108 -9.70 -4.30 6.44
C VAL A 108 -9.07 -4.72 5.13
N PHE A 109 -9.12 -3.87 4.10
CA PHE A 109 -8.48 -4.14 2.81
C PHE A 109 -6.97 -4.30 2.98
N LEU A 110 -6.29 -3.39 3.68
CA LEU A 110 -4.86 -3.48 3.94
C LEU A 110 -4.50 -4.76 4.71
N PHE A 111 -5.26 -5.12 5.74
CA PHE A 111 -5.06 -6.34 6.51
C PHE A 111 -5.25 -7.60 5.66
N LEU A 112 -6.36 -7.69 4.92
CA LEU A 112 -6.63 -8.79 3.99
C LEU A 112 -5.59 -8.87 2.88
N SER A 113 -5.08 -7.71 2.43
CA SER A 113 -4.00 -7.64 1.46
C SER A 113 -2.79 -8.42 1.99
N PHE A 114 -2.35 -8.20 3.24
CA PHE A 114 -1.24 -8.96 3.80
C PHE A 114 -1.52 -10.46 3.97
N LEU A 115 -2.77 -10.86 4.22
CA LEU A 115 -3.16 -12.27 4.36
C LEU A 115 -3.21 -13.02 3.03
N LEU A 116 -3.65 -12.36 1.96
CA LEU A 116 -3.88 -12.99 0.66
C LEU A 116 -2.66 -13.75 0.11
N PRO A 117 -1.43 -13.20 0.12
CA PRO A 117 -0.22 -13.91 -0.32
C PRO A 117 -0.01 -15.24 0.39
N PHE A 118 -0.27 -15.32 1.69
CA PHE A 118 -0.11 -16.54 2.46
C PHE A 118 -1.13 -17.63 2.08
N ILE A 119 -2.29 -17.23 1.56
CA ILE A 119 -3.36 -18.17 1.15
C ILE A 119 -3.23 -18.53 -0.33
N THR A 120 -3.06 -17.52 -1.20
CA THR A 120 -3.14 -17.70 -2.65
C THR A 120 -1.85 -18.23 -3.25
N LEU A 121 -0.68 -17.78 -2.77
CA LEU A 121 0.60 -18.20 -3.37
C LEU A 121 0.84 -19.71 -3.22
N PRO A 122 0.58 -20.36 -2.06
CA PRO A 122 0.66 -21.82 -1.96
C PRO A 122 -0.33 -22.56 -2.88
N LEU A 123 -1.54 -22.03 -3.06
CA LEU A 123 -2.53 -22.61 -3.97
C LEU A 123 -2.06 -22.52 -5.42
N PHE A 124 -1.58 -21.35 -5.87
CA PHE A 124 -1.05 -21.18 -7.22
C PHE A 124 0.16 -22.08 -7.48
N TYR A 125 1.06 -22.25 -6.51
CA TYR A 125 2.18 -23.19 -6.63
C TYR A 125 1.70 -24.63 -6.81
N LYS A 126 0.75 -25.09 -5.97
CA LYS A 126 0.22 -26.46 -6.01
C LYS A 126 -0.51 -26.78 -7.32
N PHE A 127 -1.27 -25.84 -7.87
CA PHE A 127 -1.96 -26.02 -9.15
C PHE A 127 -1.05 -25.77 -10.36
N GLY A 128 -0.03 -24.93 -10.23
CA GLY A 128 0.97 -24.70 -11.27
C GLY A 128 1.90 -25.91 -11.48
N SER A 129 2.36 -26.55 -10.40
CA SER A 129 3.19 -27.76 -10.49
C SER A 129 2.43 -28.97 -11.03
N ALA A 130 1.12 -29.06 -10.78
CA ALA A 130 0.27 -30.14 -11.26
C ALA A 130 -0.01 -30.11 -12.77
N ARG A 131 0.31 -29.01 -13.48
CA ARG A 131 0.21 -28.93 -14.96
C ARG A 131 1.51 -29.27 -15.69
N LEU A 132 2.62 -29.42 -14.95
CA LEU A 132 3.95 -29.70 -15.52
C LEU A 132 4.34 -31.18 -15.38
N HIS A 133 3.44 -32.02 -14.86
CA HIS A 133 3.53 -33.48 -14.80
C HIS A 133 2.34 -34.08 -15.53
#